data_AF-A0A928UNE8-F1
#
_entry.id   AF-A0A928UNE8-F1
#
_cell.length_a   1.000
_cell.length_b   1.000
_cell.length_c   1.000
_cell.angle_alpha   90.00
_cell.angle_beta   90.00
_cell.angle_gamma   90.00
#
_symmetry.space_group_name_H-M   'P 1'
#
loop_
_entity.id
_entity.type
_entity.pdbx_description
1 polymer ?
#
loop_
_entity_poly.entity_id
_entity_poly.type
_entity_poly.pdbx_seq_one_letter_code
_entity_poly.pdbx_strand_id
1 'polypeptide(L)' 'MDWRLKAGIYVQALIRRAYGAQAAAFVVRHGDDDAGGIFVRVNDLAGHSGLLTLFTFMDGIRGWRVMASP' A
#
# COMPACT_ATOMS: atom_id res chain seq x y z
N MET A 1 1.16 10.26 -19.54
CA MET A 1 0.17 10.76 -18.58
C MET A 1 0.08 9.75 -17.47
N ASP A 2 0.46 10.13 -16.25
CA ASP A 2 0.32 9.25 -15.09
C ASP A 2 -1.02 9.53 -14.42
N TRP A 3 -1.93 8.55 -14.41
CA TRP A 3 -3.28 8.74 -13.90
C TRP A 3 -3.27 8.69 -12.37
N ARG A 4 -3.64 9.80 -11.72
CA ARG A 4 -3.80 9.84 -10.26
C ARG A 4 -5.03 9.04 -9.85
N LEU A 5 -4.78 7.84 -9.35
CA LEU A 5 -5.84 6.94 -8.87
C LEU A 5 -6.31 7.32 -7.46
N LYS A 6 -7.62 7.31 -7.23
CA LYS A 6 -8.26 7.45 -5.90
C LYS A 6 -7.77 6.37 -4.94
N ALA A 7 -7.68 6.69 -3.66
CA ALA A 7 -7.13 5.81 -2.63
C ALA A 7 -7.87 4.46 -2.56
N GLY A 8 -9.20 4.48 -2.54
CA GLY A 8 -10.03 3.27 -2.48
C GLY A 8 -9.78 2.32 -3.66
N ILE A 9 -9.69 2.85 -4.88
CA ILE A 9 -9.39 2.03 -6.08
C ILE A 9 -7.97 1.45 -6.00
N TYR A 10 -7.00 2.24 -5.53
CA TYR A 10 -5.63 1.78 -5.37
C TYR A 10 -5.50 0.64 -4.35
N VAL A 11 -6.16 0.76 -3.19
CA VAL A 11 -6.15 -0.29 -2.15
C VAL A 11 -6.78 -1.58 -2.69
N GLN A 12 -7.91 -1.48 -3.39
CA GLN A 12 -8.58 -2.64 -4.00
C GLN A 12 -7.70 -3.33 -5.06
N ALA A 13 -6.97 -2.56 -5.87
CA ALA A 13 -6.02 -3.11 -6.83
C ALA A 13 -4.82 -3.77 -6.13
N LEU A 14 -4.31 -3.17 -5.06
CA LEU A 14 -3.19 -3.70 -4.28
C LEU A 14 -3.54 -5.05 -3.63
N ILE A 15 -4.73 -5.18 -3.04
CA ILE A 15 -5.21 -6.43 -2.45
C ILE A 15 -5.29 -7.53 -3.52
N ARG A 16 -5.85 -7.22 -4.71
CA ARG A 16 -5.90 -8.18 -5.82
C ARG A 16 -4.51 -8.61 -6.27
N ARG A 17 -3.55 -7.67 -6.30
CA ARG A 17 -2.15 -7.97 -6.67
C ARG A 17 -1.47 -8.87 -5.64
N ALA A 18 -1.72 -8.64 -4.35
CA ALA A 18 -1.22 -9.50 -3.27
C ALA A 18 -1.76 -10.92 -3.40
N TYR A 19 -3.08 -11.07 -3.62
CA TYR A 19 -3.68 -12.38 -3.85
C TYR A 19 -3.11 -13.08 -5.09
N GLY A 20 -2.89 -12.35 -6.18
CA GLY A 20 -2.23 -12.89 -7.38
C GLY A 20 -0.79 -13.36 -7.13
N ALA A 21 -0.12 -12.77 -6.14
CA ALA A 21 1.20 -13.20 -5.65
C ALA A 21 1.12 -14.25 -4.52
N GLN A 22 -0.05 -14.88 -4.32
CA GLN A 22 -0.31 -15.88 -3.28
C GLN A 22 -0.09 -15.36 -1.84
N ALA A 23 -0.20 -14.05 -1.62
CA ALA A 23 -0.16 -13.44 -0.31
C ALA A 23 -1.57 -13.06 0.17
N ALA A 24 -1.84 -13.25 1.46
CA ALA A 24 -3.09 -12.79 2.07
C ALA A 24 -3.01 -11.29 2.38
N ALA A 25 -4.05 -10.53 2.03
CA ALA A 25 -4.11 -9.08 2.26
C ALA A 25 -5.50 -8.65 2.73
N PHE A 26 -5.55 -7.81 3.76
CA PHE A 26 -6.78 -7.38 4.41
C PHE A 26 -6.73 -5.89 4.74
N VAL A 27 -7.89 -5.22 4.70
CA VAL A 27 -8.02 -3.83 5.19
C VAL A 27 -8.30 -3.87 6.69
N VAL A 28 -7.32 -3.43 7.48
CA VAL A 28 -7.45 -3.38 8.96
C VAL A 28 -8.06 -2.06 9.43
N ARG A 29 -7.83 -0.97 8.68
CA ARG A 29 -8.41 0.35 8.94
C ARG A 29 -8.81 0.99 7.62
N HIS A 30 -10.05 1.47 7.54
CA HIS A 30 -10.56 2.22 6.40
C HIS A 30 -10.41 3.73 6.65
N GLY A 31 -10.07 4.47 5.60
CA GLY A 31 -9.86 5.91 5.62
C GLY A 31 -10.68 6.61 4.54
N ASP A 32 -10.21 7.75 4.06
CA ASP A 32 -10.86 8.47 2.95
C ASP A 32 -10.59 7.76 1.61
N ASP A 33 -11.65 7.50 0.84
CA ASP A 33 -11.59 6.77 -0.43
C ASP A 33 -10.96 7.57 -1.58
N ASP A 34 -10.92 8.89 -1.49
CA ASP A 34 -10.45 9.77 -2.56
C ASP A 34 -8.99 10.18 -2.37
N ALA A 35 -8.65 10.70 -1.20
CA ALA A 35 -7.36 11.31 -0.87
C ALA A 35 -6.68 10.73 0.38
N GLY A 36 -7.17 9.60 0.92
CA GLY A 36 -6.60 8.96 2.09
C GLY A 36 -5.14 8.50 1.91
N GLY A 37 -4.34 8.69 2.97
CA GLY A 37 -3.00 8.11 3.04
C GLY A 37 -3.06 6.58 3.17
N ILE A 38 -2.16 5.88 2.48
CA ILE A 38 -2.15 4.41 2.44
C ILE A 38 -0.91 3.91 3.19
N PHE A 39 -1.15 3.08 4.20
CA PHE A 39 -0.13 2.38 4.97
C PHE A 39 -0.28 0.87 4.78
N VAL A 40 0.83 0.17 4.62
CA VAL A 40 0.86 -1.28 4.42
C VAL A 40 1.84 -1.89 5.39
N ARG A 41 1.33 -2.76 6.26
CA ARG A 41 2.17 -3.63 7.08
C ARG A 41 2.38 -4.94 6.33
N VAL A 42 3.63 -5.32 6.13
CA VAL A 42 4.02 -6.59 5.52
C VAL A 42 4.57 -7.47 6.63
N ASN A 43 3.96 -8.65 6.82
CA ASN A 43 4.45 -9.65 7.77
C ASN A 43 4.93 -10.86 6.97
N ASP A 44 6.13 -11.36 7.29
CA ASP A 44 6.64 -12.60 6.71
C ASP A 44 6.27 -13.81 7.59
N LEU A 45 6.57 -15.02 7.10
CA LEU A 45 6.37 -16.25 7.86
C LEU A 45 7.51 -16.54 8.85
N ALA A 46 8.58 -15.74 8.83
CA ALA A 46 9.71 -15.84 9.75
C ALA A 46 9.50 -15.03 11.04
N GLY A 47 8.39 -14.31 11.14
CA GLY A 47 8.01 -13.54 12.33
C GLY A 47 8.46 -12.07 12.31
N HIS A 48 8.97 -11.58 11.18
CA HIS A 48 9.33 -10.17 11.03
C HIS A 48 8.21 -9.36 10.40
N SER A 49 8.23 -8.04 10.62
CA SER A 49 7.25 -7.14 10.01
C SER A 49 7.81 -5.78 9.65
N GLY A 50 7.52 -5.33 8.43
CA GLY A 50 7.83 -3.98 7.97
C GLY A 50 6.58 -3.11 7.81
N LEU A 51 6.74 -1.80 7.91
CA LEU A 51 5.69 -0.82 7.64
C LEU A 51 6.10 0.09 6.49
N LEU A 52 5.20 0.22 5.51
CA LEU A 52 5.37 1.05 4.32
C LEU A 52 4.27 2.12 4.27
N THR A 53 4.61 3.28 3.72
CA THR A 53 3.64 4.31 3.35
C THR A 53 3.78 4.67 1.87
N LEU A 54 2.64 4.88 1.21
CA LEU A 54 2.63 5.35 -0.18
C LEU A 54 2.89 6.86 -0.19
N PHE A 55 3.86 7.30 -0.98
CA PHE A 55 4.12 8.72 -1.17
C PHE A 55 4.34 9.06 -2.65
N THR A 56 4.21 10.35 -2.97
CA THR A 56 4.48 10.87 -4.32
C THR A 56 5.78 11.66 -4.27
N PHE A 57 6.70 11.35 -5.16
CA PHE A 57 7.94 12.09 -5.36
C PHE A 57 7.67 13.41 -6.11
N MET A 58 8.66 14.31 -6.15
CA MET A 58 8.51 15.60 -6.85
C MET A 58 8.35 15.46 -8.37
N ASP A 59 8.83 14.35 -8.94
CA ASP A 59 8.62 13.98 -10.35
C ASP A 59 7.20 13.46 -10.64
N GLY A 60 6.34 13.38 -9.62
CA GLY A 60 4.98 12.88 -9.73
C GLY A 60 4.84 11.36 -9.63
N ILE A 61 5.95 10.62 -9.53
CA ILE A 61 5.94 9.15 -9.44
C ILE A 61 5.51 8.73 -8.03
N ARG A 62 4.67 7.69 -7.95
CA ARG A 62 4.32 7.07 -6.67
C ARG A 62 5.37 6.03 -6.28
N GLY A 63 5.81 6.08 -5.04
CA GLY A 63 6.72 5.09 -4.45
C GLY A 63 6.31 4.70 -3.04
N TRP A 64 6.95 3.63 -2.56
CA TRP A 64 6.84 3.19 -1.18
C TRP A 64 7.99 3.75 -0.36
N ARG A 65 7.67 4.28 0.82
CA ARG A 65 8.66 4.65 1.83
C ARG A 65 8.57 3.68 3.00
N VAL A 66 9.73 3.19 3.43
CA VAL A 66 9.85 2.40 4.65
C VAL A 66 9.70 3.33 5.86
N MET A 67 8.72 3.03 6.70
CA MET A 67 8.47 3.72 7.98
C MET A 67 9.04 2.93 9.16
N ALA A 68 9.04 1.60 9.04
CA ALA A 68 9.71 0.71 9.98
C ALA A 68 10.23 -0.51 9.19
N SER A 69 11.49 -0.87 9.46
CA SER A 69 12.10 -2.09 8.94
C SER A 69 11.80 -3.26 9.88
N PRO A 70 11.86 -4.51 9.37
CA PRO A 70 11.69 -5.71 10.19
C PRO A 70 12.77 -5.85 11.28
#